data_AF-A0A133UPQ9-F1
#
_entry.id   AF-A0A133UPQ9-F1
#
_cell.length_a   1.000
_cell.length_b   1.000
_cell.length_c   1.000
_cell.angle_alpha   90.00
_cell.angle_beta   90.00
_cell.angle_gamma   90.00
#
_symmetry.space_group_name_H-M   'P 1'
#
loop_
_entity.id
_entity.type
_entity.pdbx_description
1 polymer ?
#
loop_
_entity_poly.entity_id
_entity_poly.type
_entity_poly.pdbx_seq_one_letter_code
_entity_poly.pdbx_strand_id
1 'polypeptide(L)'
;QTGIETGSPRLIEKYMSGKALPSSPEEWPEIVRQSLGILEENGWVPACTTINGLPGEEPDDVVRTLELIDEIKDYKALIVPLNFVFMEGSHLSEEKSFTAEDMLPEHWQVIGECLEHDAQVSREMKDSIQMEGSIKGRLLDWLTDYLIGNGEKYAQEMKEGSPPADYDEVSQHTFPECLERREVKNF
;
A
#
# COMPACT_ATOMS: atom_id res chain seq x y z
N GLN A 1 -12.95 -4.31 -0.46
CA GLN A 1 -11.55 -4.19 0.00
C GLN A 1 -10.95 -5.58 -0.08
N THR A 2 -9.82 -5.72 -0.79
CA THR A 2 -9.13 -7.00 -1.00
C THR A 2 -7.70 -6.87 -0.50
N GLY A 3 -7.39 -7.44 0.66
CA GLY A 3 -6.03 -7.39 1.21
C GLY A 3 -5.09 -8.32 0.43
N ILE A 4 -4.19 -7.73 -0.36
CA ILE A 4 -3.13 -8.45 -1.08
C ILE A 4 -1.91 -8.71 -0.17
N GLU A 5 -1.74 -7.85 0.84
CA GLU A 5 -0.84 -7.93 1.99
C GLU A 5 0.66 -7.90 1.64
N THR A 6 1.16 -8.86 0.87
CA THR A 6 2.57 -8.92 0.47
C THR A 6 2.69 -9.82 -0.76
N GLY A 7 3.71 -9.55 -1.60
CA GLY A 7 4.08 -10.42 -2.70
C GLY A 7 4.90 -11.64 -2.27
N SER A 8 5.33 -11.73 -1.00
CA SER A 8 6.15 -12.83 -0.51
C SER A 8 5.33 -14.07 -0.12
N PRO A 9 5.52 -15.22 -0.79
CA PRO A 9 4.91 -16.48 -0.37
C PRO A 9 5.35 -16.93 1.04
N ARG A 10 6.59 -16.62 1.43
CA ARG A 10 7.14 -16.98 2.74
C ARG A 10 6.39 -16.29 3.87
N LEU A 11 6.11 -14.99 3.70
CA LEU A 11 5.35 -14.21 4.67
C LEU A 11 3.87 -14.60 4.69
N ILE A 12 3.29 -14.91 3.51
CA ILE A 12 1.92 -15.42 3.42
C ILE A 12 1.80 -16.78 4.13
N GLU A 13 2.70 -17.72 3.89
CA GLU A 13 2.71 -19.02 4.57
C GLU A 13 2.79 -18.83 6.09
N LYS A 14 3.67 -17.95 6.56
CA LYS A 14 3.92 -17.70 7.97
C LYS A 14 2.73 -17.06 8.69
N TYR A 15 2.08 -16.07 8.08
CA TYR A 15 1.10 -15.22 8.77
C TYR A 15 -0.34 -15.41 8.31
N MET A 16 -0.54 -15.81 7.05
CA MET A 16 -1.81 -15.68 6.33
C MET A 16 -2.10 -16.86 5.42
N SER A 17 -1.59 -18.06 5.74
CA SER A 17 -1.70 -19.26 4.87
C SER A 17 -3.14 -19.60 4.47
N GLY A 18 -4.10 -19.29 5.34
CA GLY A 18 -5.53 -19.45 5.07
C GLY A 18 -6.04 -18.65 3.86
N LYS A 19 -5.38 -17.55 3.47
CA LYS A 19 -5.76 -16.75 2.31
C LYS A 19 -5.48 -17.44 0.97
N ALA A 20 -4.43 -18.26 0.91
CA ALA A 20 -4.08 -18.98 -0.30
C ALA A 20 -4.97 -20.22 -0.54
N LEU A 21 -5.71 -20.69 0.48
CA LEU A 21 -6.53 -21.89 0.37
C LEU A 21 -7.63 -21.75 -0.69
N PRO A 22 -7.93 -22.82 -1.46
CA PRO A 22 -7.42 -24.19 -1.32
C PRO A 22 -6.05 -24.45 -1.99
N SER A 23 -5.44 -23.44 -2.60
CA SER A 23 -4.12 -23.51 -3.23
C SER A 23 -2.98 -23.35 -2.21
N SER A 24 -1.74 -23.38 -2.70
CA SER A 24 -0.54 -23.22 -1.88
C SER A 24 -0.13 -21.73 -1.70
N PRO A 25 0.53 -21.35 -0.60
CA PRO A 25 1.07 -19.99 -0.42
C PRO A 25 1.98 -19.51 -1.56
N GLU A 26 2.70 -20.41 -2.22
CA GLU A 26 3.53 -20.14 -3.39
C GLU A 26 2.74 -19.59 -4.58
N GLU A 27 1.47 -19.95 -4.68
CA GLU A 27 0.57 -19.47 -5.73
C GLU A 27 -0.09 -18.13 -5.38
N TRP A 28 0.22 -17.54 -4.21
CA TRP A 28 -0.43 -16.31 -3.76
C TRP A 28 -0.35 -15.14 -4.75
N PRO A 29 0.83 -14.80 -5.33
CA PRO A 29 0.91 -13.71 -6.32
C PRO A 29 -0.03 -13.93 -7.51
N GLU A 30 -0.08 -15.16 -8.02
CA GLU A 30 -0.94 -15.53 -9.15
C GLU A 30 -2.43 -15.49 -8.77
N ILE A 31 -2.78 -15.90 -7.54
CA ILE A 31 -4.15 -15.78 -7.02
C ILE A 31 -4.58 -14.31 -6.99
N VAL A 32 -3.72 -13.41 -6.52
CA VAL A 32 -4.00 -11.96 -6.49
C VAL A 32 -4.24 -11.45 -7.90
N ARG A 33 -3.34 -11.74 -8.85
CA ARG A 33 -3.44 -11.33 -10.25
C ARG A 33 -4.73 -11.81 -10.92
N GLN A 34 -5.06 -13.10 -10.77
CA GLN A 34 -6.30 -13.67 -11.30
C GLN A 34 -7.55 -13.05 -10.67
N SER A 35 -7.52 -12.81 -9.35
CA SER A 35 -8.64 -12.21 -8.63
C SER A 35 -8.92 -10.78 -9.12
N LEU A 36 -7.87 -9.98 -9.32
CA LEU A 36 -7.99 -8.63 -9.87
C LEU A 36 -8.52 -8.65 -11.31
N GLY A 37 -8.04 -9.57 -12.15
CA GLY A 37 -8.57 -9.73 -13.50
C GLY A 37 -10.06 -10.06 -13.53
N ILE A 38 -10.51 -11.00 -12.69
CA ILE A 38 -11.94 -11.33 -12.59
C ILE A 38 -12.75 -10.13 -12.11
N LEU A 39 -12.25 -9.37 -11.13
CA LEU A 39 -12.94 -8.17 -10.63
C LEU A 39 -13.07 -7.10 -11.72
N GLU A 40 -11.99 -6.83 -12.45
CA GLU A 40 -11.98 -5.86 -13.54
C GLU A 40 -12.92 -6.26 -14.68
N GLU A 41 -12.92 -7.53 -15.11
CA GLU A 41 -13.86 -8.05 -16.12
C GLU A 41 -15.33 -7.84 -15.74
N ASN A 42 -15.60 -7.77 -14.44
CA ASN A 42 -16.93 -7.52 -13.88
C ASN A 42 -17.18 -6.03 -13.52
N GLY A 43 -16.28 -5.13 -13.92
CA GLY A 43 -16.42 -3.68 -13.75
C GLY A 43 -16.15 -3.19 -12.32
N TRP A 44 -15.44 -3.96 -11.50
CA TRP A 44 -15.05 -3.54 -10.16
C TRP A 44 -13.71 -2.81 -10.17
N VAL A 45 -13.60 -1.80 -9.32
CA VAL A 45 -12.33 -1.13 -8.97
C VAL A 45 -12.06 -1.41 -7.49
N PRO A 46 -11.32 -2.49 -7.15
CA PRO A 46 -11.08 -2.84 -5.76
C PRO A 46 -10.10 -1.87 -5.09
N ALA A 47 -10.34 -1.61 -3.80
CA ALA A 47 -9.33 -1.05 -2.91
C ALA A 47 -8.56 -2.19 -2.25
N CYS A 48 -7.26 -2.25 -2.53
CA CYS A 48 -6.29 -3.21 -2.09
C CYS A 48 -5.32 -2.61 -1.08
N THR A 49 -4.72 -3.46 -0.25
CA THR A 49 -3.74 -3.04 0.75
C THR A 49 -2.51 -3.95 0.72
N THR A 50 -1.32 -3.36 0.81
CA THR A 50 -0.06 -4.05 1.13
C THR A 50 0.36 -3.69 2.55
N ILE A 51 1.21 -4.52 3.17
CA ILE A 51 1.76 -4.32 4.51
C ILE A 51 3.28 -4.36 4.39
N ASN A 52 3.93 -3.24 4.68
CA ASN A 52 5.37 -3.14 4.90
C ASN A 52 5.69 -3.43 6.36
N GLY A 53 6.82 -4.08 6.61
CA GLY A 53 7.37 -4.31 7.93
C GLY A 53 6.74 -5.46 8.70
N LEU A 54 6.25 -6.51 8.01
CA LEU A 54 5.81 -7.71 8.69
C LEU A 54 6.95 -8.30 9.54
N PRO A 55 6.69 -8.89 10.73
CA PRO A 55 7.78 -9.34 11.58
C PRO A 55 8.69 -10.38 10.92
N GLY A 56 9.99 -10.08 10.85
CA GLY A 56 10.98 -10.89 10.15
C GLY A 56 10.86 -10.88 8.62
N GLU A 57 10.26 -9.83 8.05
CA GLU A 57 10.40 -9.46 6.64
C GLU A 57 11.87 -9.17 6.29
N GLU A 58 12.33 -9.70 5.17
CA GLU A 58 13.67 -9.53 4.64
C GLU A 58 13.60 -8.70 3.34
N PRO A 59 14.69 -8.05 2.90
CA PRO A 59 14.68 -7.23 1.69
C PRO A 59 14.13 -7.96 0.46
N ASP A 60 14.43 -9.25 0.30
CA ASP A 60 13.93 -10.07 -0.80
C ASP A 60 12.39 -10.18 -0.80
N ASP A 61 11.73 -10.18 0.37
CA ASP A 61 10.27 -10.21 0.46
C ASP A 61 9.63 -8.87 0.02
N VAL A 62 10.30 -7.76 0.32
CA VAL A 62 9.89 -6.43 -0.14
C VAL A 62 10.01 -6.36 -1.66
N VAL A 63 11.09 -6.89 -2.22
CA VAL A 63 11.27 -7.02 -3.67
C VAL A 63 10.16 -7.88 -4.30
N ARG A 64 9.76 -9.00 -3.68
CA ARG A 64 8.60 -9.77 -4.17
C ARG A 64 7.30 -8.97 -4.17
N THR A 65 7.14 -8.07 -3.20
CA THR A 65 5.99 -7.17 -3.17
C THR A 65 6.03 -6.14 -4.29
N LEU A 66 7.21 -5.59 -4.61
CA LEU A 66 7.42 -4.75 -5.79
C LEU A 66 7.10 -5.48 -7.09
N GLU A 67 7.59 -6.71 -7.25
CA GLU A 67 7.30 -7.56 -8.41
C GLU A 67 5.79 -7.77 -8.57
N LEU A 68 5.09 -8.11 -7.48
CA LEU A 68 3.63 -8.26 -7.53
C LEU A 68 2.92 -6.95 -7.93
N ILE A 69 3.35 -5.80 -7.41
CA ILE A 69 2.78 -4.50 -7.78
C ILE A 69 2.98 -4.23 -9.28
N ASP A 70 4.18 -4.50 -9.82
CA ASP A 70 4.46 -4.34 -11.25
C ASP A 70 3.60 -5.27 -12.12
N GLU A 71 3.35 -6.50 -11.67
CA GLU A 71 2.49 -7.47 -12.37
C GLU A 71 1.01 -7.08 -12.40
N ILE A 72 0.54 -6.30 -11.41
CA ILE A 72 -0.87 -5.92 -11.29
C ILE A 72 -1.17 -4.47 -11.71
N LYS A 73 -0.15 -3.70 -12.14
CA LYS A 73 -0.28 -2.29 -12.47
C LYS A 73 -1.27 -1.97 -13.61
N ASP A 74 -1.56 -2.95 -14.46
CA ASP A 74 -2.49 -2.80 -15.58
C ASP A 74 -3.95 -2.99 -15.17
N TYR A 75 -4.22 -3.48 -13.96
CA TYR A 75 -5.58 -3.62 -13.43
C TYR A 75 -6.05 -2.34 -12.76
N LYS A 76 -7.33 -1.99 -12.91
CA LYS A 76 -7.95 -0.87 -12.19
C LYS A 76 -8.15 -1.20 -10.72
N ALA A 77 -7.12 -1.06 -9.90
CA ALA A 77 -7.20 -1.18 -8.45
C ALA A 77 -6.63 0.08 -7.78
N LEU A 78 -7.09 0.39 -6.56
CA LEU A 78 -6.39 1.34 -5.70
C LEU A 78 -5.57 0.54 -4.70
N ILE A 79 -4.26 0.74 -4.62
CA ILE A 79 -3.35 -0.06 -3.80
C ILE A 79 -2.76 0.84 -2.72
N VAL A 80 -3.22 0.65 -1.49
CA VAL A 80 -2.78 1.46 -0.35
C VAL A 80 -1.66 0.73 0.41
N PRO A 81 -0.43 1.25 0.43
CA PRO A 81 0.65 0.71 1.24
C PRO A 81 0.44 1.10 2.71
N LEU A 82 0.37 0.10 3.58
CA LEU A 82 0.24 0.28 5.02
C LEU A 82 1.49 -0.23 5.72
N ASN A 83 1.82 0.37 6.86
CA ASN A 83 2.88 -0.15 7.73
C ASN A 83 2.28 -1.11 8.75
N PHE A 84 3.04 -2.15 9.11
CA PHE A 84 2.68 -3.05 10.20
C PHE A 84 2.60 -2.28 11.52
N VAL A 85 1.47 -2.42 12.21
CA VAL A 85 1.26 -1.88 13.55
C VAL A 85 0.94 -3.05 14.47
N PHE A 86 1.68 -3.18 15.58
CA PHE A 86 1.35 -4.20 16.57
C PHE A 86 -0.02 -3.91 17.17
N MET A 87 -0.79 -4.95 17.45
CA MET A 87 -2.09 -4.83 18.10
C MET A 87 -2.10 -5.64 19.38
N GLU A 88 -2.44 -4.99 20.49
CA GLU A 88 -2.63 -5.67 21.78
C GLU A 88 -3.68 -6.79 21.62
N GLY A 89 -3.40 -7.96 22.18
CA GLY A 89 -4.27 -9.14 22.07
C GLY A 89 -4.19 -9.90 20.74
N SER A 90 -3.34 -9.48 19.81
CA SER A 90 -3.02 -10.27 18.60
C SER A 90 -1.91 -11.30 18.85
N HIS A 91 -1.78 -12.27 17.94
CA HIS A 91 -0.65 -13.21 17.94
C HIS A 91 0.72 -12.53 17.73
N LEU A 92 0.73 -11.26 17.31
CA LEU A 92 1.92 -10.43 17.08
C LEU A 92 2.01 -9.28 18.10
N SER A 93 1.38 -9.45 19.27
CA SER A 93 1.31 -8.38 20.29
C SER A 93 2.65 -8.07 20.97
N GLU A 94 3.65 -8.95 20.87
CA GLU A 94 4.99 -8.72 21.41
C GLU A 94 5.94 -8.04 20.41
N GLU A 95 5.51 -7.87 19.15
CA GLU A 95 6.31 -7.30 18.07
C GLU A 95 6.34 -5.76 18.14
N LYS A 96 7.35 -5.16 17.52
CA LYS A 96 7.46 -3.71 17.38
C LYS A 96 6.62 -3.25 16.19
N SER A 97 5.93 -2.11 16.30
CA SER A 97 5.33 -1.44 15.15
C SER A 97 6.43 -0.97 14.20
N PHE A 98 6.18 -1.14 12.91
CA PHE A 98 7.06 -0.67 11.86
C PHE A 98 6.89 0.84 11.67
N THR A 99 8.01 1.57 11.70
CA THR A 99 8.03 3.03 11.51
C THR A 99 8.89 3.39 10.31
N ALA A 100 8.88 4.67 9.91
CA ALA A 100 9.74 5.11 8.81
C ALA A 100 11.24 4.97 9.12
N GLU A 101 11.64 4.92 10.39
CA GLU A 101 13.03 4.65 10.78
C GLU A 101 13.47 3.22 10.42
N ASP A 102 12.51 2.31 10.30
CA ASP A 102 12.73 0.91 9.94
C ASP A 102 12.70 0.69 8.40
N MET A 103 12.35 1.71 7.61
CA MET A 103 12.19 1.61 6.16
C MET A 103 13.52 1.39 5.43
N LEU A 104 13.63 0.24 4.77
CA LEU A 104 14.54 0.02 3.65
C LEU A 104 14.17 0.85 2.40
N PRO A 105 15.12 1.11 1.48
CA PRO A 105 14.83 1.77 0.20
C PRO A 105 13.70 1.10 -0.59
N GLU A 106 13.63 -0.23 -0.58
CA GLU A 106 12.63 -1.02 -1.30
C GLU A 106 11.21 -0.76 -0.78
N HIS A 107 11.04 -0.43 0.51
CA HIS A 107 9.72 -0.09 1.04
C HIS A 107 9.25 1.29 0.55
N TRP A 108 10.15 2.24 0.42
CA TRP A 108 9.84 3.52 -0.20
C TRP A 108 9.45 3.33 -1.67
N GLN A 109 10.14 2.43 -2.37
CA GLN A 109 9.75 2.05 -3.73
C GLN A 109 8.34 1.48 -3.77
N VAL A 110 7.96 0.59 -2.83
CA VAL A 110 6.59 0.07 -2.75
C VAL A 110 5.58 1.21 -2.63
N ILE A 111 5.87 2.19 -1.77
CA ILE A 111 4.98 3.35 -1.60
C ILE A 111 4.89 4.17 -2.89
N GLY A 112 6.04 4.43 -3.53
CA GLY A 112 6.12 5.19 -4.77
C GLY A 112 5.37 4.52 -5.93
N GLU A 113 5.58 3.22 -6.13
CA GLU A 113 4.89 2.45 -7.18
C GLU A 113 3.37 2.45 -6.96
N CYS A 114 2.91 2.22 -5.72
CA CYS A 114 1.49 2.29 -5.38
C CYS A 114 0.89 3.69 -5.65
N LEU A 115 1.58 4.77 -5.26
CA LEU A 115 1.09 6.13 -5.46
C LEU A 115 1.00 6.51 -6.95
N GLU A 116 1.99 6.10 -7.75
CA GLU A 116 1.96 6.32 -9.20
C GLU A 116 0.82 5.54 -9.85
N HIS A 117 0.64 4.27 -9.47
CA HIS A 117 -0.47 3.44 -9.95
C HIS A 117 -1.84 4.05 -9.60
N ASP A 118 -2.05 4.42 -8.34
CA ASP A 118 -3.31 5.03 -7.88
C ASP A 118 -3.60 6.36 -8.57
N ALA A 119 -2.56 7.15 -8.87
CA ALA A 119 -2.68 8.38 -9.65
C ALA A 119 -3.15 8.11 -11.09
N GLN A 120 -2.60 7.08 -11.74
CA GLN A 120 -3.02 6.65 -13.08
C GLN A 120 -4.47 6.15 -13.08
N VAL A 121 -4.83 5.27 -12.16
CA VAL A 121 -6.20 4.74 -12.03
C VAL A 121 -7.19 5.87 -11.74
N SER A 122 -6.83 6.83 -10.89
CA SER A 122 -7.64 8.02 -10.61
C SER A 122 -7.87 8.88 -11.86
N ARG A 123 -6.85 9.02 -12.72
CA ARG A 123 -6.92 9.77 -13.97
C ARG A 123 -7.87 9.10 -14.96
N GLU A 124 -7.78 7.79 -15.12
CA GLU A 124 -8.70 7.02 -15.96
C GLU A 124 -10.15 7.06 -15.45
N MET A 125 -10.34 6.96 -14.14
CA MET A 125 -11.67 7.08 -13.54
C MET A 125 -12.27 8.46 -13.78
N LYS A 126 -11.48 9.53 -13.66
CA LYS A 126 -11.93 10.90 -13.93
C LYS A 126 -12.43 11.05 -15.37
N ASP A 127 -11.69 10.53 -16.35
CA ASP A 127 -12.07 10.58 -17.76
C ASP A 127 -13.39 9.84 -18.03
N SER A 128 -13.67 8.78 -17.26
CA SER A 128 -14.93 8.02 -17.36
C SER A 128 -16.14 8.71 -16.72
N ILE A 129 -15.95 9.64 -15.78
CA ILE A 129 -17.01 10.26 -14.96
C ILE A 129 -17.53 11.59 -15.53
N GLN A 130 -16.85 12.18 -16.54
CA GLN A 130 -17.16 13.43 -17.23
C GLN A 130 -18.35 14.24 -16.65
N MET A 131 -18.08 15.03 -15.59
CA MET A 131 -19.11 15.89 -15.00
C MET A 131 -19.45 17.05 -15.95
N GLU A 132 -20.70 17.09 -16.43
CA GLU A 132 -21.20 18.15 -17.32
C GLU A 132 -20.94 19.57 -16.79
N GLY A 133 -20.07 20.31 -17.49
CA GLY A 133 -20.27 21.72 -17.89
C GLY A 133 -20.37 22.84 -16.84
N SER A 134 -20.40 22.57 -15.54
CA SER A 134 -20.50 23.62 -14.51
C SER A 134 -19.13 24.21 -14.13
N ILE A 135 -19.07 25.50 -13.80
CA ILE A 135 -17.86 26.17 -13.27
C ILE A 135 -17.31 25.45 -12.03
N LYS A 136 -18.19 24.84 -11.22
CA LYS A 136 -17.79 24.00 -10.07
C LYS A 136 -17.12 22.70 -10.49
N GLY A 137 -17.53 22.11 -11.63
CA GLY A 137 -16.90 20.93 -12.22
C GLY A 137 -15.48 21.24 -12.68
N ARG A 138 -15.27 22.38 -13.35
CA ARG A 138 -13.92 22.82 -13.76
C ARG A 138 -12.96 23.08 -12.60
N LEU A 139 -13.45 23.63 -11.48
CA LEU A 139 -12.63 23.83 -10.28
C LEU A 139 -12.28 22.50 -9.61
N LEU A 140 -13.24 21.57 -9.54
CA LEU A 140 -13.02 20.23 -9.00
C LEU A 140 -12.03 19.46 -9.87
N ASP A 141 -12.19 19.51 -11.20
CA ASP A 141 -11.27 18.89 -12.15
C ASP A 141 -9.85 19.42 -11.97
N TRP A 142 -9.68 20.74 -11.83
CA TRP A 142 -8.37 21.36 -11.58
C TRP A 142 -7.77 20.91 -10.24
N LEU A 143 -8.55 20.84 -9.17
CA LEU A 143 -8.09 20.34 -7.87
C LEU A 143 -7.65 18.87 -7.97
N THR A 144 -8.44 18.04 -8.66
CA THR A 144 -8.09 16.64 -8.89
C THR A 144 -6.81 16.52 -9.72
N ASP A 145 -6.64 17.31 -10.79
CA ASP A 145 -5.41 17.30 -11.59
C ASP A 145 -4.19 17.75 -10.77
N TYR A 146 -4.38 18.75 -9.91
CA TYR A 146 -3.34 19.21 -9.00
C TYR A 146 -2.93 18.14 -7.98
N LEU A 147 -3.91 17.44 -7.38
CA LEU A 147 -3.65 16.36 -6.42
C LEU A 147 -2.98 15.16 -7.09
N ILE A 148 -3.46 14.76 -8.27
CA ILE A 148 -2.85 13.66 -9.05
C ILE A 148 -1.42 14.04 -9.45
N GLY A 149 -1.19 15.23 -10.00
CA GLY A 149 0.14 15.65 -10.44
C GLY A 149 1.14 15.82 -9.30
N ASN A 150 0.70 16.27 -8.13
CA ASN A 150 1.57 16.26 -6.94
C ASN A 150 1.83 14.83 -6.46
N GLY A 151 0.81 13.98 -6.42
CA GLY A 151 0.95 12.56 -6.07
C GLY A 151 2.00 11.85 -6.94
N GLU A 152 1.96 12.08 -8.26
CA GLU A 152 2.97 11.56 -9.20
C GLU A 152 4.37 12.09 -8.90
N LYS A 153 4.51 13.37 -8.55
CA LYS A 153 5.82 13.94 -8.17
C LYS A 153 6.37 13.30 -6.89
N TYR A 154 5.53 13.16 -5.87
CA TYR A 154 5.91 12.47 -4.62
C TYR A 154 6.24 11.00 -4.87
N ALA A 155 5.49 10.33 -5.74
CA ALA A 155 5.74 8.94 -6.13
C ALA A 155 7.12 8.76 -6.76
N GLN A 156 7.51 9.65 -7.69
CA GLN A 156 8.81 9.57 -8.36
C GLN A 156 9.98 9.69 -7.38
N GLU A 157 9.92 10.58 -6.40
CA GLU A 157 10.96 10.69 -5.35
C GLU A 157 11.05 9.40 -4.52
N MET A 158 9.92 8.81 -4.15
CA MET A 158 9.88 7.57 -3.36
C MET A 158 10.32 6.33 -4.15
N LYS A 159 10.09 6.30 -5.47
CA LYS A 159 10.59 5.24 -6.37
C LYS A 159 12.11 5.20 -6.47
N GLU A 160 12.81 6.27 -6.12
CA GLU A 160 14.28 6.26 -5.98
C GLU A 160 14.74 5.61 -4.67
N GLY A 161 13.80 5.18 -3.81
CA GLY A 161 14.07 4.55 -2.52
C GLY A 161 14.35 5.55 -1.40
N SER A 162 14.03 6.82 -1.60
CA SER A 162 14.22 7.90 -0.62
C SER A 162 12.90 8.25 0.08
N PRO A 163 12.92 8.64 1.36
CA PRO A 163 11.75 9.21 2.02
C PRO A 163 11.31 10.52 1.34
N PRO A 164 10.05 10.96 1.51
CA PRO A 164 9.60 12.28 1.09
C PRO A 164 10.50 13.38 1.66
N ALA A 165 10.79 14.42 0.87
CA ALA A 165 11.71 15.50 1.26
C ALA A 165 11.31 16.25 2.56
N ASP A 166 10.04 16.23 2.93
CA ASP A 166 9.45 16.87 4.10
C ASP A 166 9.15 15.90 5.26
N TYR A 167 9.60 14.65 5.18
CA TYR A 167 9.26 13.61 6.17
C TYR A 167 9.64 14.01 7.61
N ASP A 168 10.85 14.54 7.82
CA ASP A 168 11.34 14.93 9.16
C ASP A 168 10.55 16.09 9.78
N GLU A 169 9.93 16.94 8.96
CA GLU A 169 9.11 18.07 9.43
C GLU A 169 7.67 17.60 9.78
N VAL A 170 7.12 16.70 8.96
CA VAL A 170 5.75 16.19 9.11
C VAL A 170 5.64 15.12 10.20
N SER A 171 6.67 14.27 10.34
CA SER A 171 6.72 13.19 11.34
C SER A 171 6.56 13.70 12.77
N GLN A 172 7.12 14.88 13.09
CA GLN A 172 7.02 15.51 14.42
C GLN A 172 5.59 15.77 14.89
N HIS A 173 4.62 15.81 13.97
CA HIS A 173 3.22 16.15 14.24
C HIS A 173 2.25 14.98 14.06
N THR A 174 2.73 13.82 13.58
CA THR A 174 1.86 12.73 13.09
C THR A 174 2.01 11.42 13.86
N PHE A 175 2.97 11.30 14.78
CA PHE A 175 3.05 10.16 15.68
C PHE A 175 2.00 10.27 16.80
N PRO A 176 1.00 9.37 16.86
CA PRO A 176 0.03 9.38 17.93
C PRO A 176 0.66 8.83 19.22
N GLU A 177 0.46 9.52 20.34
CA GLU A 177 0.94 9.13 21.68
C GLU A 177 0.57 7.68 22.06
N CYS A 178 -0.46 7.08 21.44
CA CYS A 178 -0.87 5.71 21.70
C CYS A 178 0.14 4.65 21.24
N LEU A 179 1.11 5.00 20.39
CA LEU A 179 2.18 4.11 19.95
C LEU A 179 3.42 4.17 20.88
N GLU A 180 3.47 5.10 21.84
CA GLU A 180 4.54 5.13 22.84
C GLU A 180 4.34 4.01 23.88
N ARG A 181 5.36 3.15 24.07
CA ARG A 181 5.33 2.11 25.11
C ARG A 181 5.12 2.76 26.48
N ARG A 182 3.95 2.53 27.09
CA ARG A 182 3.79 2.71 28.53
C ARG A 182 4.51 1.55 29.23
N GLU A 183 5.54 1.85 30.01
CA GLU A 183 6.11 0.87 30.94
C GLU A 183 4.98 0.31 31.82
N VAL A 184 4.65 -0.97 31.62
CA VAL A 184 3.75 -1.68 32.52
C VAL A 184 4.48 -1.77 33.86
N LYS A 185 4.09 -0.89 34.80
CA LYS A 185 4.49 -1.04 36.20
C LYS A 185 3.96 -2.38 36.68
N ASN A 186 4.86 -3.35 36.85
CA ASN A 186 4.58 -4.60 37.54
C ASN A 186 3.98 -4.26 38.92
N PHE A 187 2.76 -4.71 39.15
CA PHE A 187 2.10 -4.70 40.47
C PHE A 187 2.44 -5.97 41.24
#